data_AF-A0A1B9KHK5-F1
#
_entry.id   AF-A0A1B9KHK5-F1
#
_cell.length_a   1.000
_cell.length_b   1.000
_cell.length_c   1.000
_cell.angle_alpha   90.00
_cell.angle_beta   90.00
_cell.angle_gamma   90.00
#
_symmetry.space_group_name_H-M   'P 1'
#
loop_
_entity.id
_entity.type
_entity.pdbx_description
1 polymer ?
#
loop_
_entity_poly.entity_id
_entity_poly.type
_entity_poly.pdbx_seq_one_letter_code
_entity_poly.pdbx_strand_id
1 'polypeptide(L)'
;MKNLYQCVENGYEKQYQNMMRNIENNDELDEEIDKRANELMQNFSNNNDQPIIDLISQYLENNAVDQNIFAQFVTDICYSQARAELNKKINQYY
;
A
#
# COMPACT_ATOMS: atom_id res chain seq x y z
N MET A 1 20.73 38.95 24.21
CA MET A 1 19.40 38.30 24.16
C MET A 1 19.18 37.64 22.78
N LYS A 2 20.13 36.80 22.31
CA LYS A 2 20.07 36.13 20.99
C LYS A 2 19.81 34.62 21.07
N ASN A 3 19.95 34.01 22.26
CA ASN A 3 19.99 32.55 22.39
C ASN A 3 18.62 31.87 22.45
N LEU A 4 17.58 32.54 22.97
CA LEU A 4 16.25 31.91 23.08
C LEU A 4 15.52 31.85 21.73
N TYR A 5 15.55 32.95 20.96
CA TYR A 5 14.91 33.03 19.65
C TYR A 5 15.51 32.03 18.65
N GLN A 6 16.84 31.92 18.58
CA GLN A 6 17.51 30.95 17.71
C GLN A 6 17.23 29.50 18.12
N CYS A 7 17.14 29.19 19.41
CA CYS A 7 16.77 27.84 19.86
C CYS A 7 15.32 27.46 19.48
N VAL A 8 14.40 28.42 19.52
CA VAL A 8 13.01 28.22 19.13
C VAL A 8 12.89 28.03 17.61
N GLU A 9 13.56 28.86 16.81
CA GLU A 9 13.62 28.71 15.34
C GLU A 9 14.22 27.36 14.92
N ASN A 10 15.35 26.97 15.50
CA ASN A 10 15.99 25.67 15.23
C ASN A 10 15.11 24.48 15.67
N GLY A 11 14.30 24.66 16.71
CA GLY A 11 13.34 23.65 17.19
C GLY A 11 12.21 23.42 16.19
N TYR A 12 11.62 24.51 15.67
CA TYR A 12 10.59 24.43 14.64
C TYR A 12 11.12 23.88 13.32
N GLU A 13 12.31 24.29 12.90
CA GLU A 13 12.96 23.77 11.70
C GLU A 13 13.18 22.25 11.80
N LYS A 14 13.68 21.77 12.94
CA LYS A 14 13.89 20.34 13.17
C LYS A 14 12.59 19.54 13.16
N GLN A 15 11.52 20.08 13.75
CA GLN A 15 10.21 19.42 13.71
C GLN A 15 9.64 19.37 12.29
N TYR A 16 9.80 20.45 11.53
CA TYR A 16 9.38 20.51 10.13
C TYR A 16 10.16 19.52 9.26
N GLN A 17 11.49 19.43 9.41
CA GLN A 17 12.32 18.45 8.69
C GLN A 17 11.91 17.00 9.01
N ASN A 18 11.60 16.71 10.28
CA ASN A 18 11.11 15.38 10.67
C ASN A 18 9.72 15.08 10.07
N MET A 19 8.83 16.08 10.02
CA MET A 19 7.53 15.94 9.38
C MET A 19 7.68 15.66 7.89
N MET A 20 8.51 16.43 7.17
CA MET A 20 8.77 16.23 5.75
C MET A 20 9.37 14.85 5.47
N ARG A 21 10.37 14.42 6.26
CA ARG A 21 10.96 13.08 6.14
C ARG A 21 9.93 11.97 6.39
N ASN A 22 9.02 12.16 7.34
CA ASN A 22 7.95 11.18 7.59
C ASN A 22 6.94 11.13 6.44
N ILE A 23 6.65 12.26 5.79
CA ILE A 23 5.79 12.31 4.61
C ILE A 23 6.48 11.59 3.45
N GLU A 24 7.74 11.93 3.15
CA GLU A 24 8.54 11.29 2.10
C GLU A 24 8.64 9.77 2.29
N ASN A 25 8.89 9.31 3.52
CA ASN A 25 8.92 7.88 3.84
C ASN A 25 7.55 7.21 3.63
N ASN A 26 6.45 7.90 3.94
CA ASN A 26 5.11 7.35 3.72
C ASN A 26 4.77 7.30 2.22
N ASP A 27 5.16 8.32 1.46
CA ASP A 27 4.98 8.36 0.01
C ASP A 27 5.78 7.22 -0.66
N GLU A 28 7.02 6.97 -0.24
CA GLU A 28 7.83 5.84 -0.72
C GLU A 28 7.20 4.48 -0.37
N LEU A 29 6.62 4.34 0.83
CA LEU A 29 5.91 3.13 1.24
C LEU A 29 4.64 2.90 0.42
N ASP A 30 3.86 3.96 0.16
CA ASP A 30 2.66 3.90 -0.66
C ASP A 30 3.01 3.55 -2.12
N GLU A 31 4.09 4.11 -2.68
CA GLU A 31 4.59 3.71 -4.01
C GLU A 31 5.02 2.23 -4.07
N GLU A 32 5.66 1.70 -3.03
CA GLU A 32 6.02 0.28 -2.97
C GLU A 32 4.79 -0.63 -2.87
N ILE A 33 3.76 -0.21 -2.12
CA ILE A 33 2.46 -0.90 -2.05
C ILE A 33 1.78 -0.90 -3.41
N ASP A 34 1.69 0.25 -4.07
CA ASP A 34 1.06 0.40 -5.39
C ASP A 34 1.75 -0.49 -6.42
N LYS A 35 3.08 -0.44 -6.47
CA LYS A 35 3.87 -1.28 -7.38
C LYS A 35 3.61 -2.76 -7.12
N ARG A 36 3.63 -3.18 -5.85
CA ARG A 36 3.43 -4.59 -5.49
C ARG A 36 2.00 -5.06 -5.75
N ALA A 37 1.00 -4.23 -5.47
CA ALA A 37 -0.39 -4.53 -5.78
C ALA A 37 -0.61 -4.67 -7.29
N ASN A 38 -0.01 -3.79 -8.09
CA ASN A 38 -0.05 -3.88 -9.55
C ASN A 38 0.62 -5.15 -10.08
N GLU A 39 1.76 -5.56 -9.53
CA GLU A 39 2.39 -6.85 -9.87
C GLU A 39 1.47 -8.04 -9.55
N LEU A 40 0.82 -8.05 -8.38
CA LEU A 40 -0.13 -9.08 -7.99
C LEU A 40 -1.34 -9.13 -8.95
N MET A 41 -1.90 -7.96 -9.30
CA MET A 41 -2.99 -7.87 -10.28
C MET A 41 -2.58 -8.37 -11.67
N GLN A 42 -1.35 -8.10 -12.12
CA GLN A 42 -0.84 -8.63 -13.38
C GLN A 42 -0.62 -10.15 -13.34
N ASN A 43 -0.23 -10.70 -12.19
CA ASN A 43 -0.10 -12.15 -12.01
C ASN A 43 -1.46 -12.85 -12.03
N PHE A 44 -2.47 -12.24 -11.43
CA PHE A 44 -3.87 -12.64 -11.60
C PHE A 44 -4.29 -12.63 -13.07
N SER A 45 -3.84 -11.63 -13.84
CA SER A 45 -4.12 -11.56 -15.29
C SER A 45 -3.33 -12.56 -16.14
N ASN A 46 -2.36 -13.26 -15.56
CA ASN A 46 -1.54 -14.28 -16.22
C ASN A 46 -2.03 -15.69 -15.86
N ASN A 47 -1.93 -16.61 -16.82
CA ASN A 47 -2.49 -17.98 -16.79
C ASN A 47 -2.10 -18.87 -15.58
N ASN A 48 -1.17 -18.45 -14.70
CA ASN A 48 -0.76 -19.23 -13.53
C ASN A 48 -1.81 -19.23 -12.41
N ASP A 49 -2.50 -18.10 -12.21
CA ASP A 49 -3.52 -17.96 -11.15
C ASP A 49 -4.96 -17.97 -11.71
N GLN A 50 -5.08 -18.19 -13.02
CA GLN A 50 -6.36 -18.36 -13.73
C GLN A 50 -7.33 -19.34 -13.05
N PRO A 51 -6.90 -20.50 -12.51
CA PRO A 51 -7.82 -21.42 -11.85
C PRO A 51 -8.48 -20.83 -10.60
N ILE A 52 -7.80 -19.94 -9.88
CA ILE A 52 -8.32 -19.28 -8.68
C ILE A 52 -9.30 -18.19 -9.09
N ILE A 53 -8.97 -17.39 -10.12
CA ILE A 53 -9.88 -16.38 -10.68
C ILE A 53 -11.13 -17.03 -11.23
N ASP A 54 -11.01 -18.13 -11.94
CA ASP A 54 -12.15 -18.84 -12.52
C ASP A 54 -13.07 -19.39 -11.42
N LEU A 55 -12.49 -19.88 -10.31
CA LEU A 55 -13.24 -20.35 -9.16
C LEU A 55 -14.00 -19.21 -8.47
N ILE A 56 -13.35 -18.05 -8.30
CA ILE A 56 -13.97 -16.86 -7.69
C ILE A 56 -15.05 -16.31 -8.63
N SER A 57 -14.77 -16.22 -9.92
CA SER A 57 -15.71 -15.77 -10.95
C SER A 57 -16.94 -16.67 -11.00
N GLN A 58 -16.77 -18.00 -11.00
CA GLN A 58 -17.89 -18.96 -10.93
C GLN A 58 -18.71 -18.79 -9.65
N TYR A 59 -18.06 -18.61 -8.50
CA TYR A 59 -18.77 -18.42 -7.24
C TYR A 59 -19.62 -17.14 -7.26
N LEU A 60 -19.13 -16.08 -7.92
CA LEU A 60 -19.77 -14.78 -7.97
C LEU A 60 -20.84 -14.67 -9.07
N GLU A 61 -20.63 -15.31 -10.23
CA GLU A 61 -21.66 -15.47 -11.27
C GLU A 61 -22.88 -16.22 -10.74
N ASN A 62 -22.65 -17.26 -9.92
CA ASN A 62 -23.71 -17.98 -9.23
C ASN A 62 -24.48 -17.12 -8.20
N ASN A 63 -23.93 -15.97 -7.80
CA ASN A 63 -24.54 -15.03 -6.86
C ASN A 63 -24.96 -13.69 -7.51
N ALA A 64 -24.92 -13.59 -8.85
CA ALA A 64 -25.28 -12.38 -9.61
C ALA A 64 -24.56 -11.11 -9.13
N VAL A 65 -23.26 -11.23 -8.81
CA VAL A 65 -22.46 -10.10 -8.33
C VAL A 65 -22.05 -9.20 -9.50
N ASP A 66 -22.21 -7.89 -9.31
CA ASP A 66 -21.83 -6.87 -10.30
C ASP A 66 -20.33 -6.93 -10.62
N GLN A 67 -19.97 -6.84 -11.90
CA GLN A 67 -18.57 -6.90 -12.36
C GLN A 67 -17.67 -5.82 -11.73
N ASN A 68 -18.21 -4.64 -11.42
CA ASN A 68 -17.46 -3.58 -10.74
C ASN A 68 -17.18 -3.95 -9.28
N ILE A 69 -18.11 -4.62 -8.62
CA ILE A 69 -17.91 -5.13 -7.25
C ILE A 69 -16.83 -6.21 -7.26
N PHE A 70 -16.81 -7.07 -8.29
CA PHE A 70 -15.76 -8.07 -8.45
C PHE A 70 -14.38 -7.43 -8.70
N ALA A 71 -14.31 -6.47 -9.62
CA ALA A 71 -13.07 -5.74 -9.89
C ALA A 71 -12.52 -5.06 -8.62
N GLN A 72 -13.40 -4.41 -7.85
CA GLN A 72 -13.02 -3.79 -6.58
C GLN A 72 -12.52 -4.83 -5.57
N PHE A 73 -13.18 -5.98 -5.46
CA PHE A 73 -12.76 -7.07 -4.56
C PHE A 73 -11.36 -7.58 -4.89
N VAL A 74 -11.05 -7.77 -6.18
CA VAL A 74 -9.71 -8.19 -6.63
C VAL A 74 -8.66 -7.13 -6.28
N THR A 75 -8.97 -5.85 -6.53
CA THR A 75 -8.10 -4.73 -6.14
C THR A 75 -7.84 -4.72 -4.64
N ASP A 76 -8.88 -4.80 -3.81
CA ASP A 76 -8.78 -4.74 -2.36
C ASP A 76 -7.91 -5.86 -1.78
N ILE A 77 -8.03 -7.08 -2.32
CA ILE A 77 -7.19 -8.21 -1.91
C ILE A 77 -5.72 -7.97 -2.25
N CYS A 78 -5.43 -7.49 -3.47
CA CYS A 78 -4.05 -7.23 -3.91
C CYS A 78 -3.38 -6.17 -3.03
N TYR A 79 -4.09 -5.08 -2.73
CA TYR A 79 -3.60 -4.03 -1.85
C TYR A 79 -3.44 -4.50 -0.40
N SER A 80 -4.39 -5.28 0.11
CA SER A 80 -4.30 -5.86 1.46
C SER A 80 -3.08 -6.77 1.59
N GLN A 81 -2.79 -7.58 0.57
CA GLN A 81 -1.64 -8.47 0.57
C GLN A 81 -0.32 -7.71 0.43
N ALA A 82 -0.24 -6.72 -0.47
CA ALA A 82 0.94 -5.85 -0.59
C ALA A 82 1.28 -5.16 0.74
N ARG A 83 0.29 -4.62 1.44
CA ARG A 83 0.46 -4.04 2.79
C ARG A 83 0.94 -5.05 3.82
N ALA A 84 0.39 -6.27 3.80
CA ALA A 84 0.81 -7.32 4.72
C ALA A 84 2.26 -7.78 4.49
N GLU A 85 2.69 -7.87 3.22
CA GLU A 85 4.08 -8.19 2.85
C GLU A 85 5.05 -7.09 3.29
N LEU A 86 4.71 -5.83 3.02
CA LEU A 86 5.51 -4.67 3.43
C LEU A 86 5.65 -4.59 4.96
N ASN A 87 4.54 -4.75 5.69
CA ASN A 87 4.55 -4.77 7.16
C ASN A 87 5.39 -5.91 7.71
N LYS A 88 5.42 -7.09 7.06
CA LYS A 88 6.32 -8.18 7.45
C LYS A 88 7.78 -7.82 7.21
N LYS A 89 8.12 -7.20 6.07
CA LYS A 89 9.49 -6.72 5.81
C LYS A 89 9.93 -5.73 6.90
N ILE A 90 9.11 -4.72 7.19
CA ILE A 90 9.42 -3.71 8.23
C ILE A 90 9.66 -4.38 9.58
N ASN A 91 8.80 -5.30 10.00
CA ASN A 91 8.92 -6.01 11.28
C ASN A 91 10.05 -7.06 11.33
N GLN A 92 10.66 -7.43 10.20
CA GLN A 92 11.83 -8.32 10.18
C GLN A 92 13.16 -7.57 10.39
N TYR A 93 13.16 -6.24 10.27
CA TYR A 93 14.34 -5.39 10.47
C TYR A 93 14.37 -4.72 11.86
N TYR A 94 13.37 -4.97 12.71
CA TYR A 94 13.33 -4.62 14.14
C TYR A 94 13.40 -5.86 15.02
#